data_AF-A0A644WT97-F1
#
_entry.id   AF-A0A644WT97-F1
#
_cell.length_a   1.000
_cell.length_b   1.000
_cell.length_c   1.000
_cell.angle_alpha   90.00
_cell.angle_beta   90.00
_cell.angle_gamma   90.00
#
_symmetry.space_group_name_H-M   'P 1'
#
loop_
_entity.id
_entity.type
_entity.pdbx_description
1 polymer ?
#
loop_
_entity_poly.entity_id
_entity_poly.type
_entity_poly.pdbx_seq_one_letter_code
_entity_poly.pdbx_strand_id
1 'polypeptide(L)'
;MLAVGTKINTPISTNRYIVRNNHHCNSYNFNNQLGYLVNIGNATNTCLEIPFQMLSRIYKASLENNCIYDATVIRKLYPQQVHNHGCHVHVVGMIFVNLGLVSFNNARNYKVINHPNFDFSKEVILTLSKLSPKE
;
A
#
# COMPACT_ATOMS: atom_id res chain seq x y z
N MET A 1 0.66 2.31 -11.75
CA MET A 1 -0.39 1.61 -10.95
C MET A 1 -0.14 0.11 -11.01
N LEU A 2 -0.36 -0.64 -9.91
CA LEU A 2 -0.27 -2.11 -9.96
C LEU A 2 -1.50 -2.69 -10.67
N ALA A 3 -1.29 -3.72 -11.48
CA ALA A 3 -2.36 -4.40 -12.20
C ALA A 3 -3.13 -5.36 -11.27
N VAL A 4 -4.38 -5.67 -11.63
CA VAL A 4 -5.11 -6.78 -11.00
C VAL A 4 -4.34 -8.07 -11.23
N GLY A 5 -4.23 -8.90 -10.19
CA GLY A 5 -3.43 -10.12 -10.18
C GLY A 5 -1.94 -9.92 -9.83
N THR A 6 -1.46 -8.68 -9.69
CA THR A 6 -0.09 -8.43 -9.22
C THR A 6 0.12 -9.08 -7.85
N LYS A 7 1.14 -9.94 -7.75
CA LYS A 7 1.50 -10.64 -6.52
C LYS A 7 2.22 -9.69 -5.55
N ILE A 8 1.75 -9.64 -4.32
CA ILE A 8 2.31 -8.83 -3.21
C ILE A 8 2.67 -9.74 -2.04
N ASN A 9 3.36 -10.82 -2.41
CA ASN A 9 3.78 -11.88 -1.53
C ASN A 9 4.96 -11.43 -0.67
N THR A 10 5.03 -11.95 0.54
CA THR A 10 6.27 -11.93 1.33
C THR A 10 6.97 -13.28 1.19
N PRO A 11 8.25 -13.42 1.59
CA PRO A 11 8.94 -14.72 1.57
C PRO A 11 8.19 -15.84 2.31
N ILE A 12 7.33 -15.48 3.26
CA ILE A 12 6.54 -16.41 4.10
C ILE A 12 5.05 -16.49 3.72
N SER A 13 4.59 -15.73 2.72
CA SER A 13 3.17 -15.70 2.34
C SER A 13 3.03 -15.51 0.83
N THR A 14 2.55 -16.56 0.15
CA THR A 14 2.55 -16.68 -1.31
C THR A 14 1.21 -16.39 -1.99
N ASN A 15 0.17 -16.12 -1.21
CA ASN A 15 -1.21 -16.10 -1.71
C ASN A 15 -1.80 -14.69 -1.70
N ARG A 16 -0.95 -13.65 -1.76
CA ARG A 16 -1.36 -12.25 -1.70
C ARG A 16 -1.30 -11.60 -3.06
N TYR A 17 -2.39 -10.97 -3.47
CA TYR A 17 -2.45 -10.30 -4.78
C TYR A 17 -3.47 -9.16 -4.80
N ILE A 18 -3.28 -8.24 -5.74
CA ILE A 18 -4.22 -7.16 -6.02
C ILE A 18 -5.49 -7.75 -6.65
N VAL A 19 -6.62 -7.62 -5.97
CA VAL A 19 -7.94 -8.03 -6.50
C VAL A 19 -8.55 -6.90 -7.33
N ARG A 20 -8.41 -5.65 -6.87
CA ARG A 20 -8.89 -4.45 -7.56
C ARG A 20 -7.91 -3.30 -7.34
N ASN A 21 -7.74 -2.45 -8.35
CA ASN A 21 -6.78 -1.34 -8.32
C ASN A 21 -7.41 0.06 -8.44
N ASN A 22 -8.73 0.17 -8.29
CA ASN A 22 -9.50 1.41 -8.08
C ASN A 22 -10.72 1.10 -7.21
N HIS A 23 -10.49 0.36 -6.13
CA HIS A 23 -11.55 -0.02 -5.22
C HIS A 23 -11.94 1.15 -4.32
N HIS A 24 -13.23 1.37 -4.19
CA HIS A 24 -13.78 2.31 -3.22
C HIS A 24 -13.67 1.72 -1.81
N CYS A 25 -12.65 2.16 -1.08
CA CYS A 25 -12.37 1.72 0.27
C CYS A 25 -13.35 2.39 1.24
N ASN A 26 -14.12 1.58 1.96
CA ASN A 26 -15.14 2.03 2.90
C ASN A 26 -14.97 1.43 4.30
N SER A 27 -14.12 0.41 4.44
CA SER A 27 -13.69 -0.13 5.73
C SER A 27 -13.01 0.97 6.55
N TYR A 28 -13.03 0.84 7.87
CA TYR A 28 -12.35 1.78 8.79
C TYR A 28 -12.67 3.27 8.56
N ASN A 29 -13.87 3.60 8.06
CA ASN A 29 -14.29 4.96 7.73
C ASN A 29 -13.36 5.66 6.72
N PHE A 30 -12.85 4.93 5.73
CA PHE A 30 -12.06 5.51 4.64
C PHE A 30 -12.87 6.43 3.71
N ASN A 31 -14.18 6.63 3.96
CA ASN A 31 -15.02 7.63 3.28
C ASN A 31 -14.95 7.51 1.74
N ASN A 32 -15.12 6.30 1.23
CA ASN A 32 -15.18 6.00 -0.21
C ASN A 32 -13.89 6.33 -0.99
N GLN A 33 -12.75 6.45 -0.31
CA GLN A 33 -11.47 6.74 -0.94
C GLN A 33 -11.03 5.63 -1.90
N LEU A 34 -10.46 6.02 -3.04
CA LEU A 34 -9.90 5.07 -3.99
C LEU A 34 -8.62 4.40 -3.44
N GLY A 35 -8.49 3.12 -3.72
CA GLY A 35 -7.36 2.32 -3.27
C GLY A 35 -7.28 0.94 -3.92
N TYR A 36 -6.45 0.09 -3.33
CA TYR A 36 -6.38 -1.31 -3.68
C TYR A 36 -7.29 -2.15 -2.78
N LEU A 37 -7.94 -3.16 -3.36
CA LEU A 37 -8.45 -4.30 -2.61
C LEU A 37 -7.45 -5.44 -2.77
N VAL A 38 -6.96 -5.95 -1.64
CA VAL A 38 -5.86 -6.92 -1.60
C VAL A 38 -6.32 -8.21 -0.96
N ASN A 39 -6.22 -9.33 -1.66
CA ASN A 39 -6.38 -10.63 -1.03
C ASN A 39 -5.10 -10.94 -0.23
N ILE A 40 -5.26 -11.42 1.00
CA ILE A 40 -4.17 -11.76 1.93
C ILE A 40 -4.17 -13.23 2.37
N GLY A 41 -5.09 -14.06 1.88
CA GLY A 41 -5.25 -15.46 2.31
C GLY A 41 -5.92 -16.37 1.27
N ASN A 42 -6.17 -17.62 1.66
CA ASN A 42 -6.76 -18.62 0.76
C ASN A 42 -8.26 -18.40 0.51
N ALA A 43 -8.94 -17.68 1.39
CA ALA A 43 -10.36 -17.40 1.26
C ALA A 43 -10.57 -16.03 0.58
N THR A 44 -11.59 -15.93 -0.27
CA THR A 44 -12.00 -14.67 -0.93
C THR A 44 -12.43 -13.58 0.05
N ASN A 45 -12.78 -13.94 1.29
CA ASN A 45 -13.22 -13.00 2.33
C ASN A 45 -12.07 -12.41 3.16
N THR A 46 -10.83 -12.87 2.98
CA THR A 46 -9.67 -12.26 3.63
C THR A 46 -9.08 -11.20 2.70
N CYS A 47 -9.79 -10.09 2.55
CA CYS A 47 -9.32 -8.94 1.78
C CYS A 47 -9.01 -7.74 2.70
N LEU A 48 -7.98 -6.97 2.35
CA LEU A 48 -7.64 -5.69 2.97
C LEU A 48 -7.86 -4.55 1.98
N GLU A 49 -8.41 -3.46 2.50
CA GLU A 49 -8.53 -2.21 1.76
C GLU A 49 -7.35 -1.30 2.06
N ILE A 50 -6.68 -0.84 1.01
CA ILE A 50 -5.48 0.00 1.11
C ILE A 50 -5.73 1.28 0.29
N PRO A 51 -6.25 2.35 0.92
CA PRO A 51 -6.46 3.62 0.25
C PRO A 51 -5.16 4.21 -0.30
N PHE A 52 -5.20 4.90 -1.44
CA PHE A 52 -3.99 5.56 -1.96
C PHE A 52 -3.49 6.67 -1.04
N GLN A 53 -4.39 7.35 -0.33
CA GLN A 53 -4.00 8.32 0.68
C GLN A 53 -3.22 7.68 1.84
N MET A 54 -3.56 6.45 2.22
CA MET A 54 -2.81 5.68 3.21
C MET A 54 -1.38 5.44 2.74
N LEU A 55 -1.20 4.97 1.50
CA LEU A 55 0.13 4.77 0.91
C LEU A 55 0.95 6.07 0.89
N SER A 56 0.35 7.18 0.46
CA SER A 56 1.01 8.49 0.42
C SER A 56 1.49 8.95 1.81
N ARG A 57 0.62 8.88 2.83
CA ARG A 57 0.95 9.27 4.20
C ARG A 57 2.03 8.40 4.81
N ILE A 58 1.96 7.08 4.60
CA ILE A 58 2.96 6.13 5.10
C ILE A 58 4.30 6.37 4.42
N TYR A 59 4.33 6.57 3.10
CA TYR A 59 5.57 6.84 2.38
C TYR A 59 6.24 8.13 2.88
N LYS A 60 5.47 9.21 3.03
CA LYS A 60 5.98 10.48 3.60
C LYS A 60 6.53 10.29 5.01
N ALA A 61 5.81 9.60 5.88
CA ALA A 61 6.28 9.32 7.24
C ALA A 61 7.53 8.41 7.25
N SER A 62 7.70 7.55 6.24
CA SER A 62 8.89 6.70 6.09
C SER A 62 10.12 7.52 5.67
N LEU A 63 9.94 8.56 4.85
CA LEU A 63 11.02 9.52 4.53
C LEU A 63 11.49 10.23 5.80
N GLU A 64 10.55 10.70 6.63
CA GLU A 64 10.83 11.34 7.92
C GLU A 64 11.42 10.37 8.95
N ASN A 65 11.13 9.07 8.82
CA ASN A 65 11.69 7.99 9.64
C ASN A 65 13.02 7.47 9.09
N ASN A 66 14.00 8.36 8.88
CA ASN A 66 15.33 8.00 8.37
C ASN A 66 15.31 7.23 7.04
N CYS A 67 14.34 7.51 6.16
CA CYS A 67 14.12 6.76 4.93
C CYS A 67 13.91 5.25 5.17
N ILE A 68 13.23 4.89 6.26
CA ILE A 68 12.90 3.50 6.62
C ILE A 68 11.39 3.37 6.78
N TYR A 69 10.82 2.44 6.02
CA TYR A 69 9.49 1.92 6.29
C TYR A 69 9.61 0.66 7.16
N ASP A 70 8.97 0.69 8.33
CA ASP A 70 8.84 -0.46 9.23
C ASP A 70 7.43 -0.50 9.85
N ALA A 71 7.19 -1.50 10.69
CA ALA A 71 5.90 -1.66 11.37
C ALA A 71 5.53 -0.49 12.30
N THR A 72 6.51 0.26 12.81
CA THR A 72 6.28 1.39 13.72
C THR A 72 5.62 2.55 12.98
N VAL A 73 6.03 2.82 11.74
CA VAL A 73 5.48 3.89 10.90
C VAL A 73 3.98 3.72 10.71
N ILE A 74 3.54 2.55 10.26
CA ILE A 74 2.12 2.27 10.02
C ILE A 74 1.33 2.15 11.33
N ARG A 75 1.91 1.58 12.40
CA ARG A 75 1.23 1.53 13.71
C ARG A 75 0.97 2.91 14.29
N LYS A 76 1.85 3.87 14.04
CA LYS A 76 1.67 5.26 14.49
C LYS A 76 0.52 5.95 13.74
N LEU A 77 0.41 5.75 12.43
CA LEU A 77 -0.57 6.45 11.58
C LEU A 77 -1.93 5.74 11.52
N TYR A 78 -1.93 4.41 11.56
CA TYR A 78 -3.08 3.54 11.33
C TYR A 78 -3.15 2.42 12.38
N PRO A 79 -3.19 2.76 13.69
CA PRO A 79 -3.12 1.78 14.77
C PRO A 79 -4.27 0.78 14.73
N GLN A 80 -5.49 1.23 14.41
CA GLN A 80 -6.69 0.39 14.35
C GLN A 80 -6.59 -0.67 13.24
N GLN A 81 -6.09 -0.30 12.06
CA GLN A 81 -5.93 -1.19 10.93
C GLN A 81 -4.90 -2.29 11.22
N VAL A 82 -3.79 -1.93 11.87
CA VAL A 82 -2.76 -2.89 12.25
C VAL A 82 -3.24 -3.78 13.41
N HIS A 83 -3.99 -3.23 14.36
CA HIS A 83 -4.58 -3.99 15.47
C HIS A 83 -5.57 -5.04 14.96
N ASN A 84 -6.50 -4.63 14.10
CA ASN A 84 -7.50 -5.54 13.53
C ASN A 84 -6.88 -6.55 12.57
N HIS A 85 -5.90 -6.13 11.77
CA HIS A 85 -5.26 -7.02 10.82
C HIS A 85 -3.77 -6.68 10.56
N GLY A 86 -2.86 -7.35 11.27
CA GLY A 86 -1.42 -7.10 11.19
C GLY A 86 -0.80 -7.25 9.80
N CYS A 87 -1.46 -7.94 8.85
CA CYS A 87 -0.97 -8.04 7.47
C CYS A 87 -0.91 -6.71 6.71
N HIS A 88 -1.57 -5.64 7.19
CA HIS A 88 -1.43 -4.30 6.60
C HIS A 88 0.03 -3.86 6.48
N VAL A 89 0.86 -4.15 7.49
CA VAL A 89 2.29 -3.82 7.49
C VAL A 89 3.00 -4.45 6.29
N HIS A 90 2.72 -5.72 6.04
CA HIS A 90 3.39 -6.47 4.97
C HIS A 90 2.84 -6.11 3.60
N VAL A 91 1.53 -5.92 3.48
CA VAL A 91 0.87 -5.55 2.22
C VAL A 91 1.36 -4.18 1.75
N VAL A 92 1.38 -3.19 2.62
CA VAL A 92 1.87 -1.85 2.27
C VAL A 92 3.35 -1.89 1.87
N GLY A 93 4.19 -2.60 2.62
CA GLY A 93 5.60 -2.79 2.26
C GLY A 93 5.77 -3.42 0.87
N MET A 94 5.05 -4.49 0.57
CA MET A 94 5.15 -5.16 -0.73
C MET A 94 4.57 -4.35 -1.88
N ILE A 95 3.55 -3.51 -1.64
CA ILE A 95 3.07 -2.54 -2.63
C ILE A 95 4.20 -1.55 -2.96
N PHE A 96 4.88 -1.00 -1.95
CA PHE A 96 6.01 -0.11 -2.20
C PHE A 96 7.17 -0.78 -2.92
N VAL A 97 7.48 -2.05 -2.61
CA VAL A 97 8.50 -2.83 -3.33
C VAL A 97 8.13 -2.98 -4.80
N ASN A 98 6.88 -3.38 -5.10
CA ASN A 98 6.42 -3.54 -6.48
C ASN A 98 6.37 -2.23 -7.27
N LEU A 99 6.15 -1.10 -6.58
CA LEU A 99 6.21 0.23 -7.18
C LEU A 99 7.65 0.76 -7.31
N GLY A 100 8.67 0.03 -6.83
CA GLY A 100 10.07 0.46 -6.89
C GLY A 100 10.44 1.58 -5.90
N LEU A 101 9.62 1.79 -4.86
CA LEU A 101 9.78 2.90 -3.91
C LEU A 101 10.60 2.55 -2.68
N VAL A 102 10.62 1.27 -2.32
CA VAL A 102 11.44 0.76 -1.23
C VAL A 102 12.18 -0.48 -1.70
N SER A 103 13.40 -0.66 -1.23
CA SER A 103 14.09 -1.93 -1.31
C SER A 103 13.82 -2.72 -0.03
N PHE A 104 13.59 -4.02 -0.19
CA PHE A 104 13.52 -4.93 0.95
C PHE A 104 14.91 -5.01 1.58
N ASN A 105 15.04 -4.56 2.83
CA ASN A 105 16.31 -4.62 3.56
C ASN A 105 16.36 -5.89 4.41
N ASN A 106 15.32 -6.16 5.21
CA ASN A 106 15.15 -7.41 5.94
C ASN A 106 13.66 -7.70 6.19
N ALA A 107 13.34 -8.82 6.86
CA ALA A 107 11.97 -9.31 7.09
C ALA A 107 10.97 -8.28 7.66
N ARG A 108 11.45 -7.19 8.27
CA ARG A 108 10.60 -6.18 8.94
C ARG A 108 10.89 -4.74 8.51
N ASN A 109 12.00 -4.49 7.82
CA ASN A 109 12.45 -3.15 7.46
C ASN A 109 12.63 -3.04 5.94
N TYR A 110 12.11 -1.95 5.39
CA TYR A 110 12.24 -1.60 3.98
C TYR A 110 12.94 -0.25 3.90
N LYS A 111 13.96 -0.13 3.06
CA LYS A 111 14.69 1.12 2.88
C LYS A 111 14.04 1.89 1.75
N VAL A 112 13.62 3.12 2.00
CA VAL A 112 13.10 4.00 0.96
C VAL A 112 14.21 4.29 -0.04
N ILE A 113 13.93 4.01 -1.31
CA ILE A 113 14.81 4.37 -2.41
C ILE A 113 14.46 5.82 -2.71
N ASN A 114 15.35 6.73 -2.37
CA ASN A 114 15.11 8.15 -2.59
C ASN A 114 15.04 8.40 -4.10
N HIS A 115 13.83 8.52 -4.63
CA HIS A 115 13.59 8.88 -6.01
C HIS A 115 13.30 10.39 -6.04
N PRO A 116 14.26 11.25 -6.43
CA PRO A 116 14.15 12.71 -6.29
C PRO A 116 12.97 13.33 -7.08
N ASN A 117 12.31 12.55 -7.93
CA ASN A 117 11.18 12.97 -8.78
C ASN A 117 9.85 12.25 -8.48
N PHE A 118 9.75 11.42 -7.43
CA PHE A 118 8.52 10.65 -7.18
C PHE A 118 7.61 11.33 -6.15
N ASP A 119 6.85 12.33 -6.61
CA ASP A 119 5.74 12.90 -5.85
C ASP A 119 4.51 11.99 -6.01
N PHE A 120 4.27 11.13 -5.01
CA PHE A 120 3.13 10.21 -4.96
C PHE A 120 1.80 10.97 -5.14
N SER A 121 1.71 12.24 -4.73
CA SER A 121 0.52 13.07 -4.95
C SER A 121 0.35 13.35 -6.44
N LYS A 122 1.40 13.76 -7.15
CA LYS A 122 1.35 14.01 -8.60
C LYS A 122 1.20 12.74 -9.41
N GLU A 123 1.93 11.66 -9.11
CA GLU A 123 1.84 10.38 -9.83
C GLU A 123 0.49 9.69 -9.58
N VAL A 124 -0.08 9.75 -8.37
CA VAL A 124 -1.45 9.29 -8.11
C VAL A 124 -2.46 10.20 -8.80
N ILE A 125 -2.31 11.52 -8.77
CA ILE A 125 -3.18 12.44 -9.52
C ILE A 125 -3.06 12.20 -11.03
N LEU A 126 -1.86 11.93 -11.58
CA LEU A 126 -1.63 11.64 -13.00
C LEU A 126 -2.15 10.27 -13.41
N THR A 127 -2.06 9.30 -12.50
CA THR A 127 -2.59 7.95 -12.71
C THR A 127 -4.12 7.97 -12.62
N LEU A 128 -4.69 8.70 -11.66
CA LEU A 128 -6.14 8.86 -11.48
C LEU A 128 -6.78 9.74 -12.55
N SER A 129 -6.10 10.78 -13.06
CA SER A 129 -6.58 11.61 -14.16
C SER A 129 -6.60 10.87 -15.51
N LYS A 130 -5.74 9.86 -15.68
CA LYS A 130 -5.77 8.92 -16.82
C LYS A 130 -6.83 7.82 -16.69
N LEU A 131 -7.52 7.73 -15.54
CA LEU A 131 -8.53 6.71 -15.22
C LEU A 131 -9.96 7.27 -15.11
N SER A 132 -10.15 8.59 -15.20
CA SER A 132 -11.46 9.14 -15.52
C SER A 132 -11.73 8.93 -17.01
N PRO A 133 -12.91 8.43 -17.41
CA PRO A 133 -13.36 8.61 -18.78
C PRO A 133 -13.29 10.11 -19.08
N LYS A 134 -12.69 10.48 -20.21
CA LYS A 134 -13.03 11.77 -20.79
C LYS A 134 -14.54 11.74 -20.99
N GLU A 135 -15.25 12.62 -20.30
CA GLU A 135 -16.57 13.05 -20.74
C GLU A 135 -16.47 13.57 -22.18
#